data_AF-A0A2V9FWC4-F1
#
_entry.id   AF-A0A2V9FWC4-F1
#
_cell.length_a   1.000
_cell.length_b   1.000
_cell.length_c   1.000
_cell.angle_alpha   90.00
_cell.angle_beta   90.00
_cell.angle_gamma   90.00
#
_symmetry.space_group_name_H-M   'P 1'
#
loop_
_entity.id
_entity.type
_entity.pdbx_description
1 polymer ?
#
loop_
_entity_poly.entity_id
_entity_poly.type
_entity_poly.pdbx_seq_one_letter_code
_entity_poly.pdbx_strand_id
1 'polypeptide(L)'
;MPSEPNSSARVPVSQEQARLEATGKLGRTITTPPLVQPLSQPFAPAKIRKETFHLYVGVYSTDVPNKLAVVVTAQDGRLAIEVPGKQKSMLVQVHGARFAFSEAQNSWIEFMKHGNGAVYGLQISLNGSESRSLRNVN
;
A
#
# COMPACT_ATOMS: atom_id res chain seq x y z
N MET A 1 16.51 0.26 44.80
CA MET A 1 17.31 1.50 44.78
C MET A 1 18.42 1.40 45.82
N PRO A 2 19.50 2.20 45.73
CA PRO A 2 19.95 3.04 44.62
C PRO A 2 20.91 2.22 43.69
N SER A 3 21.81 2.71 42.82
CA SER A 3 22.19 4.07 42.37
C SER A 3 22.49 4.06 40.86
N GLU A 4 22.49 5.23 40.22
CA GLU A 4 23.22 5.48 38.96
C GLU A 4 24.68 5.91 39.24
N PRO A 5 25.55 5.94 38.21
CA PRO A 5 26.14 7.25 37.89
C PRO A 5 26.26 7.58 36.38
N ASN A 6 25.59 8.67 36.01
CA ASN A 6 26.20 9.88 35.41
C ASN A 6 27.00 9.80 34.08
N SER A 7 26.28 10.05 32.98
CA SER A 7 26.50 11.15 32.01
C SER A 7 27.82 11.35 31.20
N SER A 8 27.58 11.66 29.91
CA SER A 8 28.30 12.62 29.05
C SER A 8 29.49 12.18 28.15
N ALA A 9 29.14 11.96 26.88
CA ALA A 9 29.78 12.48 25.67
C ALA A 9 31.32 12.47 25.47
N ARG A 10 31.77 11.75 24.42
CA ARG A 10 32.56 12.36 23.33
C ARG A 10 32.63 11.50 22.06
N VAL A 11 32.40 12.15 20.91
CA VAL A 11 32.77 11.63 19.58
C VAL A 11 34.26 11.87 19.34
N PRO A 12 34.98 10.96 18.67
CA PRO A 12 36.19 11.30 17.93
C PRO A 12 35.93 11.24 16.42
N VAL A 13 35.93 12.40 15.78
CA VAL A 13 36.14 12.54 14.34
C VAL A 13 37.60 12.88 14.12
N SER A 14 38.33 12.11 13.30
CA SER A 14 39.27 12.61 12.27
C SER A 14 40.18 11.51 11.69
N GLN A 15 40.54 11.71 10.42
CA GLN A 15 41.77 11.24 9.75
C GLN A 15 42.08 9.73 9.69
N GLU A 16 41.72 9.12 8.56
CA GLU A 16 42.72 8.46 7.73
C GLU A 16 42.53 8.99 6.30
N GLN A 17 43.46 9.80 5.82
CA GLN A 17 43.44 10.35 4.47
C GLN A 17 44.18 9.42 3.52
N ALA A 18 43.67 9.31 2.29
CA ALA A 18 44.44 9.07 1.07
C ALA A 18 45.54 7.97 1.11
N ARG A 19 45.23 6.81 0.53
CA ARG A 19 46.20 6.18 -0.37
C ARG A 19 45.58 5.78 -1.71
N LEU A 20 45.70 6.73 -2.64
CA LEU A 20 45.49 6.53 -4.05
C LEU A 20 46.61 5.68 -4.68
N GLU A 21 46.27 5.09 -5.82
CA GLU A 21 47.15 4.70 -6.94
C GLU A 21 48.10 3.49 -6.83
N ALA A 22 47.75 2.45 -7.61
CA ALA A 22 48.69 1.62 -8.38
C ALA A 22 48.03 1.10 -9.69
N THR A 23 47.75 2.02 -10.62
CA THR A 23 47.77 1.89 -12.10
C THR A 23 47.43 0.56 -12.82
N GLY A 24 46.48 0.58 -13.78
CA GLY A 24 46.13 -0.59 -14.61
C GLY A 24 45.43 -0.36 -15.97
N LYS A 25 45.70 0.77 -16.66
CA LYS A 25 45.43 1.07 -18.10
C LYS A 25 44.16 0.52 -18.83
N LEU A 26 43.29 1.48 -19.21
CA LEU A 26 42.69 1.67 -20.55
C LEU A 26 41.78 0.57 -21.15
N GLY A 27 40.48 0.89 -21.32
CA GLY A 27 39.69 0.29 -22.40
C GLY A 27 38.18 0.12 -22.22
N ARG A 28 37.41 1.22 -22.09
CA ARG A 28 36.07 1.47 -22.70
C ARG A 28 35.26 2.51 -21.92
N THR A 29 34.92 3.61 -22.59
CA THR A 29 33.96 4.60 -22.10
C THR A 29 32.55 4.00 -22.12
N ILE A 30 32.03 3.61 -20.97
CA ILE A 30 30.59 3.43 -20.78
C ILE A 30 30.12 4.61 -19.95
N THR A 31 29.56 5.61 -20.62
CA THR A 31 28.85 6.72 -19.98
C THR A 31 27.54 6.18 -19.42
N THR A 32 27.61 5.58 -18.23
CA THR A 32 26.42 5.34 -17.41
C THR A 32 26.00 6.69 -16.83
N PRO A 33 24.90 7.33 -17.27
CA PRO A 33 24.39 8.47 -16.55
C PRO A 33 24.01 8.00 -15.14
N PRO A 34 24.38 8.72 -14.07
CA PRO A 34 23.81 8.42 -12.76
C PRO A 34 22.30 8.61 -12.89
N LEU A 35 21.52 7.58 -12.56
CA LEU A 35 20.08 7.72 -12.41
C LEU A 35 19.82 8.49 -11.11
N VAL A 36 20.08 9.79 -11.14
CA VAL A 36 19.63 10.74 -10.13
C VAL A 36 18.10 10.74 -10.18
N GLN A 37 17.49 9.88 -9.36
CA GLN A 37 16.08 10.00 -9.02
C GLN A 37 15.94 11.30 -8.22
N PRO A 38 15.19 12.30 -8.71
CA PRO A 38 14.98 13.52 -7.93
C PRO A 38 14.13 13.18 -6.70
N LEU A 39 14.74 13.34 -5.51
CA LEU A 39 14.13 13.15 -4.17
C LEU A 39 13.04 14.20 -3.84
N SER A 40 12.37 14.72 -4.86
CA SER A 40 11.39 15.80 -4.79
C SER A 40 10.11 15.50 -5.57
N GLN A 41 9.99 14.32 -6.18
CA GLN A 41 8.71 13.89 -6.75
C GLN A 41 7.77 13.50 -5.59
N PRO A 42 6.62 14.18 -5.40
CA PRO A 42 5.60 13.67 -4.50
C PRO A 42 5.20 12.29 -5.00
N PHE A 43 5.06 11.31 -4.10
CA PHE A 43 4.41 10.06 -4.44
C PHE A 43 2.93 10.34 -4.74
N ALA A 44 2.64 10.80 -5.96
CA ALA A 44 1.28 10.97 -6.44
C ALA A 44 0.59 9.61 -6.25
N PRO A 45 -0.52 9.53 -5.48
CA PRO A 45 -1.10 8.25 -5.09
C PRO A 45 -1.43 7.46 -6.34
N ALA A 46 -0.67 6.40 -6.58
CA ALA A 46 -0.69 5.70 -7.85
C ALA A 46 -2.09 5.13 -8.09
N LYS A 47 -2.73 5.58 -9.17
CA LYS A 47 -4.01 5.03 -9.59
C LYS A 47 -3.80 3.54 -9.88
N ILE A 48 -4.57 2.69 -9.22
CA ILE A 48 -4.48 1.24 -9.34
C ILE A 48 -4.77 0.88 -10.80
N ARG A 49 -3.79 0.25 -11.45
CA ARG A 49 -3.89 -0.13 -12.87
C ARG A 49 -4.94 -1.22 -13.05
N LYS A 50 -5.72 -1.17 -14.13
CA LYS A 50 -6.76 -2.16 -14.45
C LYS A 50 -6.21 -3.59 -14.44
N GLU A 51 -4.97 -3.77 -14.93
CA GLU A 51 -4.23 -5.04 -14.87
C GLU A 51 -4.24 -5.68 -13.48
N THR A 52 -4.17 -4.88 -12.42
CA THR A 52 -4.03 -5.34 -11.03
C THR A 52 -5.37 -5.59 -10.31
N PHE A 53 -6.51 -5.37 -10.97
CA PHE A 53 -7.83 -5.56 -10.34
C PHE A 53 -8.11 -6.99 -9.89
N HIS A 54 -7.54 -7.99 -10.56
CA HIS A 54 -7.62 -9.41 -10.15
C HIS A 54 -7.12 -9.65 -8.71
N LEU A 55 -6.20 -8.81 -8.20
CA LEU A 55 -5.72 -8.89 -6.82
C LEU A 55 -6.81 -8.54 -5.78
N TYR A 56 -7.84 -7.79 -6.18
CA TYR A 56 -8.90 -7.27 -5.32
C TYR A 56 -10.25 -7.99 -5.53
N VAL A 57 -10.47 -8.61 -6.70
CA VAL A 57 -11.67 -9.40 -7.00
C VAL A 57 -11.76 -10.62 -6.08
N GLY A 58 -12.95 -10.88 -5.53
CA GLY A 58 -13.18 -12.02 -4.63
C GLY A 58 -14.37 -11.81 -3.70
N VAL A 59 -14.62 -12.83 -2.87
CA VAL A 59 -15.63 -12.79 -1.81
C VAL A 59 -14.95 -12.47 -0.48
N TYR A 60 -15.56 -11.59 0.31
CA TYR A 60 -15.06 -11.12 1.60
C TYR A 60 -16.16 -11.25 2.64
N SER A 61 -15.93 -12.01 3.70
CA SER A 61 -16.94 -12.29 4.72
C SER A 61 -16.58 -11.63 6.05
N THR A 62 -17.54 -10.99 6.71
CA THR A 62 -17.39 -10.61 8.11
C THR A 62 -17.37 -11.85 9.00
N ASP A 63 -16.81 -11.73 10.19
CA ASP A 63 -16.95 -12.77 11.22
C ASP A 63 -18.41 -12.93 11.71
N VAL A 64 -18.62 -13.98 12.52
CA VAL A 64 -19.91 -14.35 13.13
C VAL A 64 -20.44 -13.25 14.08
N PRO A 65 -21.78 -13.12 14.26
CA PRO A 65 -22.83 -14.04 13.79
C PRO A 65 -23.34 -13.80 12.36
N ASN A 66 -23.20 -12.59 11.80
CA ASN A 66 -23.99 -12.18 10.63
C ASN A 66 -23.31 -12.36 9.25
N LYS A 67 -22.08 -12.92 9.19
CA LYS A 67 -21.31 -13.31 7.98
C LYS A 67 -21.77 -12.64 6.67
N LEU A 68 -21.60 -11.32 6.56
CA LEU A 68 -21.98 -10.58 5.36
C LEU A 68 -20.95 -10.86 4.26
N ALA A 69 -21.32 -11.68 3.29
CA ALA A 69 -20.53 -12.00 2.11
C ALA A 69 -20.57 -10.83 1.11
N VAL A 70 -19.57 -9.96 1.19
CA VAL A 70 -19.33 -8.86 0.25
C VAL A 70 -18.61 -9.39 -0.98
N VAL A 71 -19.14 -9.15 -2.17
CA VAL A 71 -18.55 -9.60 -3.43
C VAL A 71 -17.93 -8.41 -4.16
N VAL A 72 -16.63 -8.52 -4.50
CA VAL A 72 -15.92 -7.53 -5.31
C VAL A 72 -15.66 -8.13 -6.69
N THR A 73 -16.10 -7.43 -7.74
CA THR A 73 -15.92 -7.82 -9.15
C THR A 73 -15.18 -6.72 -9.92
N ALA A 74 -14.60 -7.08 -11.07
CA ALA A 74 -14.10 -6.10 -12.05
C ALA A 74 -15.13 -5.98 -13.17
N GLN A 75 -15.59 -4.77 -13.45
CA GLN A 75 -16.61 -4.47 -14.46
C GLN A 75 -16.29 -3.13 -15.13
N ASP A 76 -16.43 -3.04 -16.45
CA ASP A 76 -16.28 -1.80 -17.24
C ASP A 76 -14.94 -1.05 -16.99
N GLY A 77 -13.89 -1.80 -16.66
CA GLY A 77 -12.58 -1.26 -16.30
C GLY A 77 -12.57 -0.48 -14.99
N ARG A 78 -13.48 -0.78 -14.07
CA ARG A 78 -13.54 -0.36 -12.66
C ARG A 78 -13.67 -1.59 -11.75
N LEU A 79 -13.50 -1.39 -10.44
CA LEU A 79 -14.01 -2.34 -9.45
C LEU A 79 -15.48 -2.04 -9.16
N ALA A 80 -16.24 -3.06 -8.80
CA ALA A 80 -17.62 -2.98 -8.38
C ALA A 80 -17.83 -3.84 -7.13
N ILE A 81 -18.72 -3.43 -6.26
CA ILE A 81 -19.02 -4.08 -4.99
C ILE A 81 -20.50 -4.41 -4.89
N GLU A 82 -20.79 -5.61 -4.39
CA GLU A 82 -22.13 -6.07 -4.03
C GLU A 82 -22.11 -6.42 -2.54
N VAL A 83 -23.07 -5.84 -1.80
CA VAL A 83 -23.25 -6.08 -0.36
C VAL A 83 -24.66 -6.67 -0.20
N PRO A 84 -24.86 -7.76 0.57
CA PRO A 84 -26.16 -8.39 0.72
C PRO A 84 -27.24 -7.38 1.15
N GLY A 85 -28.38 -7.39 0.46
CA GLY A 85 -29.49 -6.46 0.69
C GLY A 85 -29.26 -5.02 0.18
N LYS A 86 -28.20 -4.76 -0.59
CA LYS A 86 -27.96 -3.47 -1.27
C LYS A 86 -27.77 -3.69 -2.78
N GLN A 87 -28.02 -2.65 -3.57
CA GLN A 87 -27.70 -2.68 -5.00
C GLN A 87 -26.18 -2.66 -5.22
N LYS A 88 -25.75 -3.33 -6.30
CA LYS A 88 -24.36 -3.32 -6.75
C LYS A 88 -23.93 -1.89 -7.07
N SER A 89 -22.78 -1.48 -6.54
CA SER A 89 -22.22 -0.14 -6.70
C SER A 89 -20.89 -0.17 -7.44
N MET A 90 -20.61 0.83 -8.29
CA MET A 90 -19.27 1.00 -8.84
C MET A 90 -18.35 1.65 -7.80
N LEU A 91 -17.06 1.33 -7.87
CA LEU A 91 -16.04 1.87 -6.97
C LEU A 91 -15.13 2.86 -7.69
N VAL A 92 -14.88 3.99 -7.04
CA VAL A 92 -13.96 5.02 -7.48
C VAL A 92 -12.80 5.10 -6.48
N GLN A 93 -11.57 4.87 -6.94
CA GLN A 93 -10.39 4.96 -6.08
C GLN A 93 -10.23 6.41 -5.59
N VAL A 94 -10.07 6.59 -4.28
CA VAL A 94 -9.87 7.89 -3.64
C VAL A 94 -8.38 8.09 -3.35
N HIS A 95 -7.77 7.15 -2.63
CA HIS A 95 -6.36 7.20 -2.23
C HIS A 95 -5.84 5.80 -1.92
N GLY A 96 -4.66 5.44 -2.42
CA GLY A 96 -4.01 4.17 -2.09
C GLY A 96 -4.93 2.97 -2.35
N ALA A 97 -5.23 2.19 -1.31
CA ALA A 97 -6.13 1.03 -1.35
C ALA A 97 -7.60 1.36 -0.99
N ARG A 98 -7.96 2.65 -0.79
CA ARG A 98 -9.30 3.12 -0.46
C ARG A 98 -10.10 3.55 -1.69
N PHE A 99 -11.35 3.11 -1.74
CA PHE A 99 -12.31 3.38 -2.80
C PHE A 99 -13.63 3.87 -2.20
N ALA A 100 -14.24 4.89 -2.80
CA ALA A 100 -15.61 5.32 -2.49
C ALA A 100 -16.62 4.61 -3.39
N PHE A 101 -17.85 4.48 -2.91
CA PHE A 101 -19.00 4.06 -3.69
C PHE A 101 -19.42 5.21 -4.61
N SER A 102 -19.68 4.96 -5.90
CA SER A 102 -20.07 6.03 -6.84
C SER A 102 -21.41 6.68 -6.49
N GLU A 103 -22.37 5.88 -6.00
CA GLU A 103 -23.75 6.32 -5.74
C GLU A 103 -24.01 6.76 -4.29
N ALA A 104 -23.05 6.54 -3.38
CA ALA A 104 -23.28 6.70 -1.94
C ALA A 104 -22.21 7.58 -1.27
N GLN A 105 -22.62 8.77 -0.82
CA GLN A 105 -21.79 9.65 -0.02
C GLN A 105 -21.43 8.99 1.31
N ASN A 106 -20.26 9.34 1.87
CA ASN A 106 -19.73 8.83 3.13
C ASN A 106 -19.64 7.29 3.23
N SER A 107 -19.67 6.58 2.10
CA SER A 107 -19.49 5.13 2.03
C SER A 107 -18.21 4.80 1.27
N TRP A 108 -17.38 3.93 1.85
CA TRP A 108 -16.08 3.56 1.28
C TRP A 108 -15.67 2.14 1.66
N ILE A 109 -14.75 1.55 0.90
CA ILE A 109 -13.99 0.37 1.29
C ILE A 109 -12.49 0.66 1.24
N GLU A 110 -11.72 -0.05 2.05
CA GLU A 110 -10.27 -0.04 2.02
C GLU A 110 -9.74 -1.47 2.07
N PHE A 111 -8.96 -1.85 1.06
CA PHE A 111 -8.40 -3.19 0.99
C PHE A 111 -7.18 -3.32 1.90
N MET A 112 -7.24 -4.28 2.82
CA MET A 112 -6.16 -4.62 3.72
C MET A 112 -5.17 -5.55 3.00
N LYS A 113 -3.88 -5.20 3.08
CA LYS A 113 -2.79 -5.89 2.35
C LYS A 113 -1.66 -6.30 3.28
N HIS A 114 -1.05 -7.44 3.00
CA HIS A 114 0.25 -7.80 3.54
C HIS A 114 1.37 -6.97 2.88
N GLY A 115 2.57 -6.98 3.47
CA GLY A 115 3.74 -6.26 2.93
C GLY A 115 4.18 -6.70 1.52
N ASN A 116 3.80 -7.90 1.09
CA ASN A 116 4.00 -8.39 -0.28
C ASN A 116 2.91 -7.90 -1.28
N GLY A 117 1.98 -7.06 -0.85
CA GLY A 117 0.88 -6.52 -1.65
C GLY A 117 -0.37 -7.40 -1.76
N ALA A 118 -0.36 -8.64 -1.24
CA ALA A 118 -1.50 -9.54 -1.28
C ALA A 118 -2.65 -9.02 -0.42
N VAL A 119 -3.85 -8.93 -1.01
CA VAL A 119 -5.08 -8.49 -0.33
C VAL A 119 -5.67 -9.65 0.46
N TYR A 120 -5.76 -9.49 1.78
CA TYR A 120 -6.29 -10.50 2.72
C TYR A 120 -7.67 -10.14 3.29
N GLY A 121 -8.15 -8.93 3.07
CA GLY A 121 -9.45 -8.49 3.56
C GLY A 121 -9.83 -7.09 3.08
N LEU A 122 -10.99 -6.62 3.52
CA LEU A 122 -11.44 -5.24 3.36
C LEU A 122 -12.02 -4.70 4.66
N GLN A 123 -11.82 -3.41 4.91
CA GLN A 123 -12.62 -2.63 5.84
C GLN A 123 -13.68 -1.89 5.01
N ILE A 124 -14.92 -1.88 5.46
CA ILE A 124 -16.05 -1.27 4.77
C ILE A 124 -16.76 -0.31 5.73
N SER A 125 -17.00 0.91 5.27
CA SER A 125 -17.80 1.91 5.96
C SER A 125 -19.07 2.18 5.16
N LEU A 126 -20.23 1.95 5.78
CA LEU A 126 -21.55 2.17 5.19
C LEU A 126 -22.36 3.05 6.14
N ASN A 127 -22.76 4.23 5.68
CA ASN A 127 -23.53 5.19 6.46
C ASN A 127 -22.88 5.53 7.84
N GLY A 128 -21.55 5.51 7.92
CA GLY A 128 -20.80 5.73 9.17
C GLY A 128 -20.57 4.50 10.04
N SER A 129 -21.22 3.37 9.76
CA SER A 129 -20.95 2.09 10.42
C SER A 129 -19.79 1.37 9.73
N GLU A 130 -18.75 1.04 10.48
CA GLU A 130 -17.59 0.30 9.96
C GLU A 130 -17.62 -1.19 10.34
N SER A 131 -17.23 -2.05 9.40
CA SER A 131 -16.96 -3.46 9.66
C SER A 131 -15.74 -3.95 8.87
N ARG A 132 -15.21 -5.11 9.26
CA ARG A 132 -14.10 -5.77 8.59
C ARG A 132 -14.55 -7.12 8.06
N SER A 133 -14.11 -7.43 6.85
CA SER A 133 -14.35 -8.70 6.19
C SER A 133 -13.03 -9.31 5.74
N LEU A 134 -12.82 -10.59 6.07
CA LEU A 134 -11.66 -11.34 5.60
C LEU A 134 -11.95 -11.90 4.20
N ARG A 135 -10.94 -11.92 3.33
CA ARG A 135 -11.06 -12.52 2.00
C ARG A 135 -11.22 -14.02 2.17
N ASN A 136 -12.27 -14.58 1.59
CA ASN A 136 -12.47 -16.02 1.62
C ASN A 136 -11.43 -16.68 0.69
N VAL A 137 -10.56 -17.49 1.26
CA VAL A 137 -9.63 -18.35 0.53
C VAL A 137 -10.26 -19.74 0.44
N ASN A 138 -10.54 -20.17 -0.79
CA ASN A 138 -11.09 -21.47 -1.13
C ASN A 138 -10.00 -22.37 -1.72
#